data_AF-A0A5R8LX57-F1
#
_entry.id   AF-A0A5R8LX57-F1
#
_cell.length_a   1.000
_cell.length_b   1.000
_cell.length_c   1.000
_cell.angle_alpha   90.00
_cell.angle_beta   90.00
_cell.angle_gamma   90.00
#
_symmetry.space_group_name_H-M   'P 1'
#
loop_
_entity.id
_entity.type
_entity.pdbx_description
1 polymer ?
#
loop_
_entity_poly.entity_id
_entity_poly.type
_entity_poly.pdbx_seq_one_letter_code
_entity_poly.pdbx_strand_id
1 'polypeptide(L)'
;MVQMKEVWRNFLPKKYKAVANKQTTPQTFTAAMAGNGILALFLIVVNVFTSSDAIDEEWQFCIRVANVTMIGVLILDGFCWFLMRFTSSIKAQRFCAFIAIFSGGFISPALIIGILAMMNPEPIRVFLIGMGTALFIMVALLGCHLGLAAFALRKKDISLRDKYADIPINTVSILSIICLLPTRIIADHGSGIPFVMNLSAIIGIIYCLGIFQYPRVLRYWRQPAKPGAPEPVPHKNGIARIKKIR
;
A
#
# COMPACT_ATOMS: atom_id res chain seq x y z
N MET A 1 -13.83 31.25 8.91
CA MET A 1 -13.27 30.01 9.48
C MET A 1 -13.58 28.86 8.52
N VAL A 2 -12.60 28.09 8.04
CA VAL A 2 -12.88 26.98 7.09
C VAL A 2 -13.47 25.81 7.89
N GLN A 3 -14.65 25.33 7.48
CA GLN A 3 -15.28 24.20 8.15
C GLN A 3 -14.50 22.92 7.89
N MET A 4 -14.23 22.12 8.92
CA MET A 4 -13.48 20.86 8.80
C MET A 4 -14.11 19.90 7.78
N LYS A 5 -15.44 19.87 7.70
CA LYS A 5 -16.19 19.10 6.69
C LYS A 5 -15.78 19.44 5.25
N GLU A 6 -15.48 20.71 4.99
CA GLU A 6 -15.08 21.18 3.67
C GLU A 6 -13.62 20.84 3.34
N VAL A 7 -12.75 20.84 4.36
CA VAL A 7 -11.37 20.34 4.23
C VAL A 7 -11.39 18.86 3.85
N TRP A 8 -12.17 18.03 4.54
CA TRP A 8 -12.28 16.60 4.23
C TRP A 8 -12.84 16.35 2.82
N ARG A 9 -13.83 17.13 2.38
CA ARG A 9 -14.37 17.03 1.00
C ARG A 9 -13.32 17.34 -0.07
N ASN A 10 -12.37 18.21 0.25
CA ASN A 10 -11.29 18.63 -0.64
C ASN A 10 -9.94 18.04 -0.23
N PHE A 11 -9.92 17.02 0.64
CA PHE A 11 -8.68 16.44 1.14
C PHE A 11 -7.88 15.80 0.01
N LEU A 12 -8.56 15.05 -0.86
CA LEU A 12 -7.91 14.27 -1.92
C LEU A 12 -7.57 15.16 -3.14
N PRO A 13 -6.29 15.29 -3.52
CA PRO A 13 -5.87 15.90 -4.78
C PRO A 13 -6.46 15.23 -6.02
N LYS A 14 -6.60 15.96 -7.13
CA LYS A 14 -7.19 15.44 -8.39
C LYS A 14 -6.49 14.17 -8.89
N LYS A 15 -5.15 14.14 -8.84
CA LYS A 15 -4.33 12.99 -9.23
C LYS A 15 -4.74 11.71 -8.47
N TYR A 16 -4.87 11.80 -7.15
CA TYR A 16 -5.28 10.67 -6.32
C TYR A 16 -6.78 10.36 -6.44
N LYS A 17 -7.64 11.34 -6.77
CA LYS A 17 -9.06 11.07 -7.09
C LYS A 17 -9.22 10.16 -8.30
N ALA A 18 -8.41 10.33 -9.34
CA ALA A 18 -8.46 9.47 -10.51
C ALA A 18 -8.17 8.00 -10.14
N VAL A 19 -7.18 7.77 -9.27
CA VAL A 19 -6.82 6.43 -8.78
C VAL A 19 -7.90 5.89 -7.83
N ALA A 20 -8.39 6.70 -6.90
CA ALA A 20 -9.43 6.32 -5.95
C ALA A 20 -10.76 5.95 -6.64
N ASN A 21 -11.02 6.46 -7.84
CA ASN A 21 -12.22 6.15 -8.60
C ASN A 21 -12.08 4.92 -9.52
N LYS A 22 -10.88 4.33 -9.68
CA LYS A 22 -10.70 3.13 -10.51
C LYS A 22 -11.53 1.97 -9.96
N GLN A 23 -12.17 1.20 -10.84
CA GLN A 23 -12.85 -0.03 -10.42
C GLN A 23 -11.84 -1.10 -10.02
N THR A 24 -12.14 -1.89 -8.99
CA THR A 24 -11.41 -3.12 -8.70
C THR A 24 -11.74 -4.13 -9.79
N THR A 25 -10.72 -4.61 -10.48
CA THR A 25 -10.84 -5.57 -11.59
C THR A 25 -9.89 -6.74 -11.36
N PRO A 26 -10.05 -7.88 -12.06
CA PRO A 26 -9.09 -8.97 -11.99
C PRO A 26 -7.65 -8.52 -12.22
N GLN A 27 -7.41 -7.56 -13.14
CA GLN A 27 -6.07 -7.01 -13.40
C GLN A 27 -5.44 -6.34 -12.17
N THR A 28 -6.25 -5.81 -11.23
CA THR A 28 -5.74 -5.28 -9.96
C THR A 28 -5.07 -6.39 -9.15
N PHE A 29 -5.67 -7.58 -9.11
CA PHE A 29 -5.13 -8.73 -8.41
C PHE A 29 -3.99 -9.39 -9.18
N THR A 30 -3.98 -9.34 -10.51
CA THR A 30 -2.79 -9.77 -11.29
C THR A 30 -1.56 -8.93 -10.93
N ALA A 31 -1.70 -7.61 -10.80
CA ALA A 31 -0.62 -6.74 -10.37
C ALA A 31 -0.21 -7.00 -8.90
N ALA A 32 -1.17 -7.21 -8.01
CA ALA A 32 -0.91 -7.56 -6.61
C ALA A 32 -0.16 -8.90 -6.49
N MET A 33 -0.62 -9.95 -7.18
CA MET A 33 0.06 -11.25 -7.24
C MET A 33 1.46 -11.14 -7.82
N ALA A 34 1.69 -10.31 -8.84
CA ALA A 34 3.03 -10.11 -9.38
C ALA A 34 3.97 -9.49 -8.35
N GLY A 35 3.54 -8.42 -7.67
CA GLY A 35 4.33 -7.75 -6.63
C GLY A 35 4.58 -8.63 -5.41
N ASN A 36 3.52 -9.24 -4.86
CA ASN A 36 3.61 -10.15 -3.73
C ASN A 36 4.38 -11.44 -4.10
N GLY A 37 4.31 -11.87 -5.37
CA GLY A 37 5.01 -13.05 -5.88
C GLY A 37 6.52 -12.85 -5.92
N ILE A 38 6.99 -11.66 -6.31
CA ILE A 38 8.42 -11.30 -6.23
C ILE A 38 8.90 -11.34 -4.78
N LEU A 39 8.13 -10.77 -3.85
CA LEU A 39 8.49 -10.76 -2.42
C LEU A 39 8.49 -12.18 -1.83
N ALA A 40 7.53 -13.02 -2.20
CA ALA A 40 7.48 -14.43 -1.80
C ALA A 40 8.67 -15.22 -2.35
N LEU A 41 9.01 -15.05 -3.63
CA LEU A 41 10.17 -15.71 -4.23
C LEU A 41 11.47 -15.29 -3.54
N PHE A 42 11.63 -14.00 -3.24
CA PHE A 42 12.76 -13.50 -2.46
C PHE A 42 12.86 -14.18 -1.09
N LEU A 43 11.75 -14.27 -0.36
CA LEU A 43 11.72 -14.93 0.96
C LEU A 43 12.02 -16.45 0.89
N ILE A 44 11.56 -17.13 -0.16
CA ILE A 44 11.87 -18.55 -0.38
C ILE A 44 13.36 -18.72 -0.63
N VAL A 45 13.95 -17.88 -1.49
CA VAL A 45 15.39 -17.87 -1.75
C VAL A 45 16.16 -17.65 -0.44
N VAL A 46 15.81 -16.62 0.34
CA VAL A 46 16.44 -16.37 1.64
C VAL A 46 16.33 -17.59 2.55
N ASN A 47 15.16 -18.23 2.64
CA ASN A 47 14.96 -19.42 3.46
C ASN A 47 15.84 -20.61 3.03
N VAL A 48 15.97 -20.87 1.73
CA VAL A 48 16.79 -21.97 1.20
C VAL A 48 18.28 -21.73 1.45
N PHE A 49 18.74 -20.47 1.33
CA PHE A 49 20.15 -20.13 1.55
C PHE A 49 20.52 -19.93 3.03
N THR A 50 19.53 -19.81 3.91
CA THR A 50 19.76 -19.65 5.37
C THR A 50 19.54 -20.92 6.16
N SER A 51 18.95 -21.98 5.58
CA SER A 51 18.65 -23.25 6.25
C SER A 51 19.88 -24.11 6.61
N SER A 52 21.08 -23.52 6.72
CA SER A 52 22.25 -24.20 7.26
C SER A 52 22.24 -24.13 8.79
N ASP A 53 22.83 -25.12 9.46
CA ASP A 53 22.94 -25.19 10.94
C ASP A 53 23.73 -24.02 11.58
N ALA A 54 24.15 -23.04 10.78
CA ALA A 54 24.90 -21.87 11.19
C ALA A 54 24.02 -20.66 11.58
N ILE A 55 22.69 -20.78 11.47
CA ILE A 55 21.75 -19.67 11.73
C ILE A 55 20.77 -20.05 12.85
N ASP A 56 20.55 -19.09 13.75
CA ASP A 56 19.69 -19.19 14.94
C ASP A 56 18.29 -19.78 14.62
N GLU A 57 17.80 -20.68 15.48
CA GLU A 57 16.47 -21.28 15.36
C GLU A 57 15.35 -20.22 15.37
N GLU A 58 15.51 -19.14 16.15
CA GLU A 58 14.54 -18.04 16.19
C GLU A 58 14.44 -17.35 14.83
N TRP A 59 15.59 -17.18 14.17
CA TRP A 59 15.65 -16.60 12.83
C TRP A 59 14.94 -17.46 11.79
N GLN A 60 15.19 -18.76 11.84
CA GLN A 60 14.57 -19.74 10.97
C GLN A 60 13.05 -19.80 11.20
N PHE A 61 12.59 -19.67 12.45
CA PHE A 61 11.17 -19.56 12.76
C PHE A 61 10.54 -18.32 12.11
N CYS A 62 11.16 -17.15 12.26
CA CYS A 62 10.64 -15.90 11.69
C CYS A 62 10.57 -15.90 10.16
N ILE A 63 11.59 -16.42 9.47
CA ILE A 63 11.57 -16.56 8.01
C ILE A 63 10.45 -17.50 7.56
N ARG A 64 10.24 -18.61 8.27
CA ARG A 64 9.14 -19.54 7.98
C ARG A 64 7.78 -18.89 8.15
N VAL A 65 7.58 -18.11 9.22
CA VAL A 65 6.34 -17.34 9.45
C VAL A 65 6.12 -16.31 8.33
N ALA A 66 7.16 -15.57 7.94
CA ALA A 66 7.07 -14.60 6.85
C ALA A 66 6.71 -15.26 5.50
N ASN A 67 7.33 -16.41 5.19
CA ASN A 67 7.03 -17.20 3.99
C ASN A 67 5.58 -17.70 3.98
N VAL A 68 5.13 -18.32 5.08
CA VAL A 68 3.74 -18.81 5.21
C VAL A 68 2.75 -17.66 5.05
N THR A 69 3.03 -16.51 5.66
CA THR A 69 2.17 -15.32 5.55
C THR A 69 2.08 -14.84 4.09
N MET A 70 3.21 -14.75 3.38
CA MET A 70 3.22 -14.33 1.98
C MET A 70 2.52 -15.32 1.04
N ILE A 71 2.67 -16.62 1.28
CA ILE A 71 1.93 -17.65 0.54
C ILE A 71 0.43 -17.48 0.78
N GLY A 72 0.01 -17.26 2.03
CA GLY A 72 -1.38 -16.97 2.37
C GLY A 72 -1.93 -15.74 1.65
N VAL A 73 -1.14 -14.66 1.58
CA VAL A 73 -1.49 -13.45 0.81
C VAL A 73 -1.66 -13.76 -0.68
N LEU A 74 -0.77 -14.55 -1.28
CA LEU A 74 -0.87 -14.93 -2.70
C LEU A 74 -2.10 -15.78 -3.00
N ILE A 75 -2.41 -16.76 -2.13
CA ILE A 75 -3.63 -17.57 -2.25
C ILE A 75 -4.86 -16.67 -2.19
N LEU A 76 -4.88 -15.70 -1.27
CA LEU A 76 -5.98 -14.77 -1.10
C LEU A 76 -6.14 -13.81 -2.29
N ASP A 77 -5.04 -13.31 -2.84
CA ASP A 77 -5.05 -12.49 -4.06
C ASP A 77 -5.56 -13.30 -5.27
N GLY A 78 -5.15 -14.57 -5.39
CA GLY A 78 -5.62 -15.51 -6.42
C GLY A 78 -7.11 -15.83 -6.29
N PHE A 79 -7.59 -16.04 -5.06
CA PHE A 79 -9.02 -16.17 -4.77
C PHE A 79 -9.81 -14.92 -5.19
N CYS A 80 -9.32 -13.73 -4.85
CA CYS A 80 -9.96 -12.47 -5.23
C CYS A 80 -9.94 -12.25 -6.75
N TRP A 81 -8.84 -12.62 -7.43
CA TRP A 81 -8.76 -12.61 -8.88
C TRP A 81 -9.84 -13.50 -9.51
N PHE A 82 -9.96 -14.74 -9.04
CA PHE A 82 -10.97 -15.69 -9.51
C PHE A 82 -12.39 -15.17 -9.23
N LEU A 83 -12.66 -14.72 -8.01
CA LEU A 83 -13.96 -14.18 -7.61
C LEU A 83 -14.38 -13.01 -8.52
N MET A 84 -13.47 -12.08 -8.80
CA MET A 84 -13.73 -10.94 -9.67
C MET A 84 -13.87 -11.30 -11.16
N ARG A 85 -13.36 -12.47 -11.57
CA ARG A 85 -13.47 -12.95 -12.96
C ARG A 85 -14.84 -13.55 -13.23
N PHE A 86 -15.42 -14.23 -12.25
CA PHE A 86 -16.66 -15.00 -12.40
C PHE A 86 -17.87 -14.38 -11.71
N THR A 87 -17.69 -13.36 -10.86
CA THR A 87 -18.76 -12.73 -10.09
C THR A 87 -18.75 -11.21 -10.23
N SER A 88 -19.89 -10.64 -10.61
CA SER A 88 -20.10 -9.17 -10.67
C SER A 88 -20.81 -8.61 -9.42
N SER A 89 -21.05 -9.44 -8.40
CA SER A 89 -21.74 -9.05 -7.17
C SER A 89 -21.03 -7.90 -6.45
N ILE A 90 -21.81 -6.91 -6.02
CA ILE A 90 -21.31 -5.82 -5.19
C ILE A 90 -20.65 -6.34 -3.91
N LYS A 91 -21.14 -7.44 -3.32
CA LYS A 91 -20.56 -8.05 -2.11
C LYS A 91 -19.15 -8.59 -2.39
N ALA A 92 -18.95 -9.25 -3.54
CA ALA A 92 -17.65 -9.73 -3.99
C ALA A 92 -16.68 -8.56 -4.23
N GLN A 93 -17.14 -7.50 -4.90
CA GLN A 93 -16.32 -6.31 -5.14
C GLN A 93 -15.91 -5.60 -3.84
N ARG A 94 -16.81 -5.51 -2.84
CA ARG A 94 -16.50 -4.98 -1.50
C ARG A 94 -15.40 -5.78 -0.83
N PHE A 95 -15.57 -7.10 -0.77
CA PHE A 95 -14.61 -8.01 -0.15
C PHE A 95 -13.25 -7.92 -0.83
N CYS A 96 -13.20 -8.07 -2.15
CA CYS A 96 -11.96 -7.99 -2.92
C CYS A 96 -11.26 -6.63 -2.75
N ALA A 97 -12.00 -5.51 -2.83
CA ALA A 97 -11.41 -4.19 -2.65
C ALA A 97 -10.82 -4.01 -1.24
N PHE A 98 -11.47 -4.55 -0.21
CA PHE A 98 -10.95 -4.56 1.16
C PHE A 98 -9.65 -5.39 1.26
N ILE A 99 -9.66 -6.61 0.71
CA ILE A 99 -8.48 -7.47 0.68
C ILE A 99 -7.31 -6.76 0.00
N ALA A 100 -7.50 -6.16 -1.17
CA ALA A 100 -6.42 -5.49 -1.90
C ALA A 100 -5.74 -4.36 -1.09
N ILE A 101 -6.51 -3.63 -0.29
CA ILE A 101 -5.96 -2.60 0.59
C ILE A 101 -5.26 -3.22 1.80
N PHE A 102 -5.83 -4.27 2.40
CA PHE A 102 -5.26 -4.87 3.60
C PHE A 102 -3.99 -5.68 3.29
N SER A 103 -4.02 -6.53 2.26
CA SER A 103 -2.87 -7.33 1.84
C SER A 103 -1.75 -6.44 1.30
N GLY A 104 -2.00 -5.73 0.21
CA GLY A 104 -0.97 -4.93 -0.47
C GLY A 104 -0.64 -3.61 0.23
N GLY A 105 -1.60 -3.01 0.92
CA GLY A 105 -1.42 -1.72 1.58
C GLY A 105 -0.92 -1.81 3.01
N PHE A 106 -1.13 -2.91 3.74
CA PHE A 106 -0.76 -3.03 5.15
C PHE A 106 0.15 -4.22 5.47
N ILE A 107 -0.25 -5.43 5.10
CA ILE A 107 0.49 -6.66 5.43
C ILE A 107 1.83 -6.72 4.71
N SER A 108 1.85 -6.59 3.38
CA SER A 108 3.10 -6.74 2.60
C SER A 108 4.17 -5.71 3.02
N PRO A 109 3.85 -4.41 3.23
CA PRO A 109 4.85 -3.47 3.72
C PRO A 109 5.32 -3.74 5.16
N ALA A 110 4.44 -4.24 6.03
CA ALA A 110 4.84 -4.63 7.39
C ALA A 110 5.80 -5.84 7.38
N LEU A 111 5.59 -6.78 6.46
CA LEU A 111 6.51 -7.91 6.26
C LEU A 111 7.88 -7.46 5.77
N ILE A 112 7.96 -6.43 4.90
CA ILE A 112 9.26 -5.86 4.49
C ILE A 112 10.01 -5.31 5.71
N ILE A 113 9.33 -4.56 6.59
CA ILE A 113 9.93 -4.07 7.84
C ILE A 113 10.35 -5.25 8.73
N GLY A 114 9.52 -6.30 8.82
CA GLY A 114 9.84 -7.54 9.54
C GLY A 114 11.12 -8.18 9.05
N ILE A 115 11.29 -8.36 7.74
CA ILE A 115 12.49 -8.95 7.14
C ILE A 115 13.73 -8.10 7.45
N LEU A 116 13.63 -6.78 7.29
CA LEU A 116 14.74 -5.87 7.61
C LEU A 116 15.08 -5.89 9.10
N ALA A 117 14.07 -5.99 9.96
CA ALA A 117 14.25 -6.08 11.39
C ALA A 117 14.95 -7.38 11.78
N MET A 118 14.61 -8.49 11.11
CA MET A 118 15.32 -9.75 11.30
C MET A 118 16.80 -9.52 11.08
N MET A 119 17.26 -8.82 10.04
CA MET A 119 18.68 -8.54 9.74
C MET A 119 19.52 -7.88 10.87
N ASN A 120 18.97 -7.63 12.05
CA ASN A 120 19.60 -6.98 13.19
C ASN A 120 19.64 -7.88 14.44
N PRO A 121 20.60 -7.67 15.35
CA PRO A 121 20.70 -8.44 16.61
C PRO A 121 19.50 -8.33 17.57
N GLU A 122 18.68 -7.27 17.45
CA GLU A 122 17.48 -7.07 18.28
C GLU A 122 16.21 -6.96 17.41
N PRO A 123 15.73 -8.07 16.80
CA PRO A 123 14.70 -8.01 15.75
C PRO A 123 13.39 -7.37 16.19
N ILE A 124 12.88 -7.72 17.38
CA ILE A 124 11.60 -7.20 17.88
C ILE A 124 11.68 -5.68 18.08
N ARG A 125 12.74 -5.20 18.73
CA ARG A 125 12.93 -3.77 18.97
C ARG A 125 13.02 -3.00 17.66
N VAL A 126 13.80 -3.52 16.70
CA VAL A 126 13.98 -2.91 15.39
C VAL A 126 12.68 -2.91 14.59
N PHE A 127 11.88 -3.98 14.67
CA PHE A 127 10.56 -4.05 14.06
C PHE A 127 9.62 -2.99 14.62
N LEU A 128 9.53 -2.87 15.94
CA LEU A 128 8.69 -1.87 16.60
C LEU A 128 9.10 -0.44 16.24
N ILE A 129 10.40 -0.16 16.18
CA ILE A 129 10.93 1.16 15.77
C ILE A 129 10.61 1.42 14.29
N GLY A 130 10.83 0.45 13.41
CA GLY A 130 10.54 0.57 11.99
C GLY A 130 9.06 0.81 11.74
N MET A 131 8.19 0.00 12.34
CA MET A 131 6.75 0.15 12.24
C MET A 131 6.28 1.49 12.82
N GLY A 132 6.76 1.87 14.00
CA GLY A 132 6.47 3.17 14.60
C GLY A 132 6.87 4.34 13.70
N THR A 133 8.05 4.26 13.08
CA THR A 133 8.54 5.27 12.14
C THR A 133 7.65 5.36 10.90
N ALA A 134 7.30 4.21 10.29
CA ALA A 134 6.45 4.19 9.11
C ALA A 134 5.05 4.78 9.38
N LEU A 135 4.45 4.45 10.54
CA LEU A 135 3.15 5.01 10.94
C LEU A 135 3.24 6.50 11.25
N PHE A 136 4.31 6.94 11.92
CA PHE A 136 4.53 8.37 12.17
C PHE A 136 4.64 9.16 10.87
N ILE A 137 5.45 8.69 9.91
CA ILE A 137 5.60 9.32 8.60
C ILE A 137 4.28 9.35 7.83
N MET A 138 3.52 8.25 7.85
CA MET A 138 2.18 8.19 7.27
C MET A 138 1.28 9.29 7.85
N VAL A 139 1.18 9.38 9.19
CA VAL A 139 0.34 10.39 9.86
C VAL A 139 0.82 11.81 9.55
N ALA A 140 2.13 12.05 9.57
CA ALA A 140 2.71 13.35 9.22
C ALA A 140 2.35 13.77 7.78
N LEU A 141 2.48 12.86 6.81
CA LEU A 141 2.13 13.11 5.41
C LEU A 141 0.64 13.40 5.23
N LEU A 142 -0.24 12.67 5.93
CA LEU A 142 -1.68 12.96 5.92
C LEU A 142 -1.97 14.36 6.51
N GLY A 143 -1.25 14.71 7.59
CA GLY A 143 -1.30 16.05 8.19
C GLY A 143 -0.91 17.15 7.19
N CYS A 144 0.17 16.95 6.42
CA CYS A 144 0.56 17.88 5.35
C CYS A 144 -0.54 18.04 4.29
N HIS A 145 -1.17 16.94 3.86
CA HIS A 145 -2.26 16.99 2.87
C HIS A 145 -3.52 17.69 3.41
N LEU A 146 -3.87 17.46 4.67
CA LEU A 146 -4.94 18.20 5.35
C LEU A 146 -4.61 19.69 5.43
N GLY A 147 -3.38 20.04 5.80
CA GLY A 147 -2.88 21.41 5.85
C GLY A 147 -2.95 22.11 4.49
N LEU A 148 -2.53 21.43 3.41
CA LEU A 148 -2.62 21.92 2.05
C LEU A 148 -4.06 22.17 1.61
N ALA A 149 -4.98 21.24 1.91
CA ALA A 149 -6.40 21.41 1.61
C ALA A 149 -7.01 22.61 2.38
N ALA A 150 -6.68 22.75 3.66
CA ALA A 150 -7.13 23.88 4.48
C ALA A 150 -6.56 25.22 3.97
N PHE A 151 -5.28 25.26 3.59
CA PHE A 151 -4.61 26.44 3.03
C PHE A 151 -5.25 26.87 1.70
N ALA A 152 -5.45 25.92 0.78
CA ALA A 152 -6.09 26.16 -0.51
C ALA A 152 -7.51 26.72 -0.35
N LEU A 153 -8.30 26.16 0.59
CA LEU A 153 -9.64 26.66 0.91
C LEU A 153 -9.61 28.08 1.51
N ARG A 154 -8.66 28.38 2.40
CA ARG A 154 -8.49 29.74 2.95
C ARG A 154 -8.16 30.77 1.86
N LYS A 155 -7.38 30.36 0.86
CA LYS A 155 -7.02 31.20 -0.30
C LYS A 155 -8.07 31.22 -1.41
N LYS A 156 -9.18 30.47 -1.25
CA LYS A 156 -10.23 30.29 -2.25
C LYS A 156 -9.71 29.77 -3.61
N ASP A 157 -8.58 29.05 -3.58
CA ASP A 157 -7.96 28.47 -4.78
C ASP A 157 -7.55 27.02 -4.51
N ILE A 158 -8.41 26.09 -4.94
CA ILE A 158 -8.19 24.64 -4.81
C ILE A 158 -7.03 24.14 -5.69
N SER A 159 -6.63 24.89 -6.72
CA SER A 159 -5.53 24.49 -7.59
C SER A 159 -4.20 24.43 -6.83
N LEU A 160 -4.03 25.23 -5.77
CA LEU A 160 -2.84 25.22 -4.91
C LEU A 160 -2.62 23.87 -4.25
N ARG A 161 -3.68 23.22 -3.77
CA ARG A 161 -3.57 21.87 -3.20
C ARG A 161 -3.08 20.88 -4.26
N ASP A 162 -3.63 20.94 -5.46
CA ASP A 162 -3.25 20.01 -6.54
C ASP A 162 -1.81 20.25 -7.01
N LYS A 163 -1.37 21.51 -7.09
CA LYS A 163 -0.01 21.90 -7.46
C LYS A 163 1.04 21.40 -6.47
N TYR A 164 0.72 21.41 -5.18
CA TYR A 164 1.67 21.10 -4.11
C TYR A 164 1.49 19.71 -3.49
N ALA A 165 0.54 18.91 -3.97
CA ALA A 165 0.22 17.58 -3.42
C ALA A 165 1.42 16.61 -3.40
N ASP A 166 2.26 16.65 -4.43
CA ASP A 166 3.40 15.75 -4.54
C ASP A 166 4.62 16.21 -3.70
N ILE A 167 4.66 17.47 -3.23
CA ILE A 167 5.82 18.01 -2.51
C ILE A 167 6.12 17.20 -1.23
N PRO A 168 5.17 16.98 -0.30
CA PRO A 168 5.47 16.26 0.94
C PRO A 168 6.02 14.85 0.68
N ILE A 169 5.41 14.11 -0.25
CA ILE A 169 5.81 12.74 -0.61
C ILE A 169 7.18 12.72 -1.28
N ASN A 170 7.45 13.65 -2.20
CA ASN A 170 8.73 13.72 -2.89
C ASN A 170 9.85 14.16 -1.95
N THR A 171 9.59 15.11 -1.04
CA THR A 171 10.56 15.55 -0.03
C THR A 171 10.96 14.39 0.87
N VAL A 172 10.00 13.65 1.43
CA VAL A 172 10.32 12.48 2.27
C VAL A 172 11.04 11.40 1.45
N SER A 173 10.62 11.14 0.20
CA SER A 173 11.30 10.17 -0.68
C SER A 173 12.76 10.52 -0.92
N ILE A 174 13.04 11.76 -1.35
CA ILE A 174 14.38 12.22 -1.69
C ILE A 174 15.27 12.23 -0.44
N LEU A 175 14.77 12.76 0.68
CA LEU A 175 15.51 12.74 1.94
C LEU A 175 15.81 11.31 2.38
N SER A 176 14.84 10.40 2.26
CA SER A 176 15.07 9.00 2.63
C SER A 176 16.15 8.38 1.77
N ILE A 177 16.12 8.59 0.45
CA ILE A 177 17.14 8.08 -0.49
C ILE A 177 18.53 8.64 -0.17
N ILE A 178 18.66 9.96 0.04
CA ILE A 178 19.93 10.60 0.38
C ILE A 178 20.49 10.02 1.69
N CYS A 179 19.63 9.81 2.68
CA CYS A 179 20.02 9.29 3.98
C CYS A 179 20.31 7.78 3.99
N LEU A 180 20.06 7.02 2.91
CA LEU A 180 20.31 5.57 2.88
C LEU A 180 21.81 5.25 2.99
N LEU A 181 22.66 5.98 2.27
CA LEU A 181 24.09 5.72 2.27
C LEU A 181 24.74 5.99 3.65
N PRO A 182 24.51 7.15 4.29
CA PRO A 182 25.07 7.42 5.62
C PRO A 182 24.55 6.44 6.68
N THR A 183 23.26 6.11 6.64
CA THR A 183 22.68 5.17 7.61
C THR A 183 23.18 3.75 7.42
N ARG A 184 23.53 3.34 6.19
CA ARG A 184 24.20 2.05 5.95
C ARG A 184 25.62 2.02 6.52
N ILE A 185 26.40 3.09 6.34
CA ILE A 185 27.75 3.19 6.91
C ILE A 185 27.70 3.10 8.44
N ILE A 186 26.73 3.79 9.07
CA ILE A 186 26.50 3.70 10.52
C ILE A 186 26.08 2.29 10.93
N ALA A 187 25.25 1.62 10.13
CA ALA A 187 24.83 0.24 10.40
C ALA A 187 26.01 -0.75 10.37
N ASP A 188 26.98 -0.55 9.50
CA ASP A 188 28.18 -1.40 9.42
C ASP A 188 29.16 -1.16 10.59
N HIS A 189 29.10 0.00 11.25
CA HIS A 189 30.02 0.39 12.33
C HIS A 189 29.32 0.57 13.70
N GLY A 190 28.06 0.16 13.82
CA GLY A 190 27.22 0.48 14.96
C GLY A 190 25.85 -0.18 14.90
N SER A 191 24.81 0.56 15.29
CA SER A 191 23.44 0.03 15.27
C SER A 191 22.84 0.11 13.86
N GLY A 192 22.21 -0.97 13.39
CA GLY A 192 21.42 -0.96 12.14
C GLY A 192 20.06 -0.25 12.25
N ILE A 193 19.70 0.26 13.43
CA ILE A 193 18.44 1.00 13.67
C ILE A 193 18.25 2.19 12.72
N PRO A 194 19.23 3.09 12.51
CA PRO A 194 19.06 4.25 11.62
C PRO A 194 18.76 3.84 10.18
N PHE A 195 19.37 2.74 9.71
CA PHE A 195 19.10 2.20 8.37
C PHE A 195 17.67 1.70 8.24
N VAL A 196 17.18 0.94 9.24
CA VAL A 196 15.80 0.46 9.26
C VAL A 196 14.79 1.60 9.39
N MET A 197 15.06 2.61 10.23
CA MET A 197 14.20 3.79 10.35
C MET A 197 14.05 4.51 9.00
N ASN A 198 15.14 4.67 8.28
CA ASN A 198 15.15 5.37 7.00
C ASN A 198 14.43 4.59 5.89
N LEU A 199 14.63 3.28 5.81
CA LEU A 199 13.83 2.39 4.95
C LEU A 199 12.34 2.42 5.32
N SER A 200 12.04 2.45 6.62
CA SER A 200 10.66 2.53 7.12
C SER A 200 9.97 3.85 6.79
N ALA A 201 10.72 4.94 6.59
CA ALA A 201 10.16 6.19 6.09
C ALA A 201 9.60 6.05 4.66
N ILE A 202 10.27 5.26 3.79
CA ILE A 202 9.77 4.92 2.45
C ILE A 202 8.48 4.09 2.57
N ILE A 203 8.44 3.12 3.49
CA ILE A 203 7.23 2.34 3.77
C ILE A 203 6.08 3.23 4.28
N GLY A 204 6.37 4.26 5.08
CA GLY A 204 5.39 5.25 5.51
C GLY A 204 4.72 6.00 4.35
N ILE A 205 5.44 6.25 3.26
CA ILE A 205 4.88 6.80 2.02
C ILE A 205 3.90 5.81 1.39
N ILE A 206 4.25 4.52 1.33
CA ILE A 206 3.39 3.46 0.79
C ILE A 206 2.08 3.40 1.59
N TYR A 207 2.13 3.47 2.93
CA TYR A 207 0.93 3.53 3.76
C TYR A 207 0.07 4.77 3.49
N CYS A 208 0.71 5.95 3.35
CA CYS A 208 -0.02 7.17 3.02
C CYS A 208 -0.76 7.05 1.67
N LEU A 209 -0.08 6.47 0.65
CA LEU A 209 -0.69 6.22 -0.65
C LEU A 209 -1.80 5.17 -0.58
N GLY A 210 -1.65 4.14 0.26
CA GLY A 210 -2.68 3.15 0.56
C GLY A 210 -3.96 3.79 1.10
N ILE A 211 -3.83 4.77 2.01
CA ILE A 211 -4.99 5.52 2.54
C ILE A 211 -5.69 6.33 1.46
N PHE A 212 -4.97 6.89 0.48
CA PHE A 212 -5.60 7.57 -0.65
C PHE A 212 -6.42 6.63 -1.55
N GLN A 213 -6.20 5.32 -1.46
CA GLN A 213 -7.05 4.33 -2.13
C GLN A 213 -8.31 3.97 -1.33
N TYR A 214 -8.40 4.32 -0.04
CA TYR A 214 -9.55 3.99 0.81
C TYR A 214 -10.92 4.46 0.26
N PRO A 215 -11.05 5.63 -0.41
CA PRO A 215 -12.31 6.00 -1.04
C PRO A 215 -12.79 5.03 -2.12
N ARG A 216 -11.89 4.28 -2.76
CA ARG A 216 -12.20 3.21 -3.72
C ARG A 216 -13.01 2.09 -3.06
N VAL A 217 -12.66 1.73 -1.82
CA VAL A 217 -13.37 0.73 -1.02
C VAL A 217 -14.69 1.29 -0.50
N LEU A 218 -14.68 2.52 0.02
CA LEU A 218 -15.87 3.18 0.53
C LEU A 218 -16.98 3.34 -0.52
N ARG A 219 -16.63 3.52 -1.80
CA ARG A 219 -17.63 3.56 -2.88
C ARG A 219 -18.48 2.30 -2.92
N TYR A 220 -17.86 1.14 -2.69
CA TYR A 220 -18.61 -0.10 -2.69
C TYR A 220 -19.52 -0.20 -1.46
N TRP A 221 -19.17 0.41 -0.33
CA TRP A 221 -19.98 0.42 0.91
C TRP A 221 -21.13 1.43 0.93
N ARG A 222 -21.04 2.54 0.19
CA ARG A 222 -22.19 3.41 -0.03
C ARG A 222 -23.24 2.63 -0.83
N GLN A 223 -24.47 2.59 -0.33
CA GLN A 223 -25.58 1.80 -0.92
C GLN A 223 -25.67 2.03 -2.44
N PRO A 224 -26.05 1.00 -3.24
CA PRO A 224 -26.32 1.20 -4.65
C PRO A 224 -27.37 2.30 -4.82
N ALA A 225 -27.24 3.10 -5.86
CA ALA A 225 -28.25 4.07 -6.24
C ALA A 225 -29.61 3.36 -6.33
N LYS A 226 -30.67 4.05 -5.89
CA LYS A 226 -32.05 3.54 -5.87
C LYS A 226 -32.41 2.84 -7.19
N PRO A 227 -33.27 1.80 -7.17
CA PRO A 227 -33.72 1.12 -8.38
C PRO A 227 -34.22 2.14 -9.41
N GLY A 228 -33.62 2.16 -10.60
CA GLY A 228 -33.94 3.10 -11.68
C GLY A 228 -32.84 4.10 -12.05
N ALA A 229 -31.76 4.21 -11.28
CA ALA A 229 -30.56 4.89 -11.76
C ALA A 229 -29.81 3.97 -12.74
N PRO A 230 -29.44 4.44 -13.95
CA PRO A 230 -28.67 3.62 -14.88
C PRO A 230 -27.39 3.15 -14.19
N GLU A 231 -27.18 1.83 -14.15
CA GLU A 231 -25.92 1.27 -13.68
C GLU A 231 -24.77 1.95 -14.44
N PRO A 232 -23.64 2.27 -13.78
CA PRO A 232 -22.46 2.69 -14.49
C PRO A 232 -22.08 1.54 -15.43
N VAL A 233 -22.33 1.76 -16.72
CA VAL A 233 -22.15 0.77 -17.79
C VAL A 233 -20.77 0.12 -17.58
N PRO A 234 -20.71 -1.20 -17.30
CA PRO A 234 -19.43 -1.87 -17.24
C PRO A 234 -18.80 -1.69 -18.61
N HIS A 235 -17.63 -1.06 -18.66
CA HIS A 235 -16.84 -0.94 -19.87
C HIS A 235 -16.72 -2.35 -20.46
N LYS A 236 -17.46 -2.62 -21.55
CA LYS A 236 -17.43 -3.88 -22.29
C LYS A 236 -16.04 -4.01 -22.90
N ASN A 237 -15.07 -4.48 -22.13
CA ASN A 237 -13.76 -4.84 -22.64
C ASN A 237 -13.82 -6.30 -23.14
N GLY A 238 -13.86 -6.43 -24.46
CA GLY A 238 -12.88 -7.28 -25.14
C GLY A 238 -13.24 -8.72 -25.50
N ILE A 239 -14.48 -9.20 -25.32
CA ILE A 239 -14.86 -10.56 -25.79
C ILE A 239 -15.99 -10.55 -26.84
N ALA A 240 -16.64 -9.41 -27.06
CA ALA A 240 -17.65 -9.26 -28.11
C ALA A 240 -17.07 -9.17 -29.55
N ARG A 241 -15.74 -9.26 -29.72
CA ARG A 241 -15.08 -9.27 -31.05
C ARG A 241 -14.78 -10.66 -31.62
N ILE A 242 -15.08 -11.77 -30.92
CA ILE A 242 -14.85 -13.14 -31.44
C ILE A 242 -16.15 -13.74 -32.04
N LYS A 243 -17.12 -12.89 -32.43
CA LYS A 243 -18.32 -13.34 -33.20
C LYS A 243 -18.45 -12.71 -34.58
N LYS A 244 -17.35 -12.18 -35.13
CA LYS A 244 -17.24 -11.85 -36.56
C LYS A 244 -15.86 -12.24 -37.08
N ILE A 245 -15.64 -13.54 -37.21
CA ILE A 245 -14.82 -14.07 -38.30
C ILE A 245 -15.79 -14.89 -39.14
N ARG A 246 -15.81 -14.55 -40.43
CA ARG A 246 -16.64 -15.11 -41.49
C ARG A 246 -16.31 -16.57 -41.71
#